data_AF-A0A4R4LQ63-F1
#
_entry.id   AF-A0A4R4LQ63-F1
#
_cell.length_a   1.000
_cell.length_b   1.000
_cell.length_c   1.000
_cell.angle_alpha   90.00
_cell.angle_beta   90.00
_cell.angle_gamma   90.00
#
_symmetry.space_group_name_H-M   'P 1'
#
loop_
_entity.id
_entity.type
_entity.pdbx_description
1 polymer ?
#
loop_
_entity_poly.entity_id
_entity_poly.type
_entity_poly.pdbx_seq_one_letter_code
_entity_poly.pdbx_strand_id
1 'polypeptide(L)'
;MRGIPAVFLVLLTVTGCDMAQGISEGAYRNAVSDGVEDELKGQGIELQDRPLCTTQQGGGDSVVRVRCTALTRTSEPVTVHGVAYEAHTVRPRESYVVTVAGREVLRKDCLSQGCGRR
;
A
#
# COMPACT_ATOMS: atom_id res chain seq x y z
N MET A 1 14.52 -60.14 19.57
CA MET A 1 14.18 -59.29 20.73
C MET A 1 14.98 -58.01 20.63
N ARG A 2 14.30 -56.84 20.69
CA ARG A 2 14.80 -55.46 20.87
C ARG A 2 15.64 -54.91 19.69
N GLY A 3 15.30 -53.82 19.00
CA GLY A 3 14.45 -52.66 19.31
C GLY A 3 15.27 -51.38 19.06
N ILE A 4 14.99 -50.69 17.95
CA ILE A 4 15.52 -49.42 17.37
C ILE A 4 15.38 -48.28 18.43
N PRO A 5 16.22 -47.20 18.53
CA PRO A 5 16.33 -46.23 17.44
C PRO A 5 17.57 -45.32 17.25
N ALA A 6 17.54 -44.77 16.03
CA ALA A 6 18.31 -43.68 15.43
C ALA A 6 18.49 -42.42 16.30
N VAL A 7 19.62 -41.76 16.13
CA VAL A 7 19.81 -40.35 16.47
C VAL A 7 20.33 -39.62 15.23
N PHE A 8 19.40 -39.16 14.40
CA PHE A 8 19.65 -38.17 13.36
C PHE A 8 19.58 -36.80 14.04
N LEU A 9 20.73 -36.23 14.40
CA LEU A 9 20.79 -34.87 14.97
C LEU A 9 20.78 -33.86 13.82
N VAL A 10 19.60 -33.57 13.30
CA VAL A 10 19.38 -32.48 12.33
C VAL A 10 19.40 -31.15 13.10
N LEU A 11 20.56 -30.50 13.12
CA LEU A 11 20.69 -29.09 13.51
C LEU A 11 20.24 -28.22 12.34
N LEU A 12 18.92 -28.08 12.17
CA LEU A 12 18.35 -26.96 11.41
C LEU A 12 18.45 -25.72 12.30
N THR A 13 19.59 -25.02 12.23
CA THR A 13 19.67 -23.64 12.71
C THR A 13 18.79 -22.80 11.79
N VAL A 14 17.52 -22.66 12.18
CA VAL A 14 16.63 -21.64 11.65
C VAL A 14 17.32 -20.31 11.87
N THR A 15 17.93 -19.79 10.80
CA THR A 15 18.26 -18.38 10.67
C THR A 15 16.95 -17.64 10.87
N GLY A 16 16.78 -17.04 12.05
CA GLY A 16 15.69 -16.15 12.35
C GLY A 16 15.77 -14.97 11.38
N CYS A 17 15.15 -15.12 10.22
CA CYS A 17 14.69 -13.97 9.48
C CYS A 17 13.58 -13.38 10.33
N ASP A 18 13.92 -12.36 11.11
CA ASP A 18 12.97 -11.36 11.59
C ASP A 18 12.35 -10.71 10.35
N MET A 19 11.36 -11.40 9.77
CA MET A 19 10.48 -10.85 8.77
C MET A 19 9.58 -9.88 9.51
N ALA A 20 10.06 -8.64 9.65
CA ALA A 20 9.24 -7.53 10.08
C ALA A 20 7.97 -7.56 9.23
N GLN A 21 6.83 -7.90 9.85
CA GLN A 21 5.51 -8.04 9.24
C GLN A 21 4.92 -6.65 8.91
N GLY A 22 5.73 -5.76 8.36
CA GLY A 22 5.31 -4.48 7.79
C GLY A 22 5.11 -4.63 6.31
N ILE A 23 4.06 -4.00 5.76
CA ILE A 23 3.94 -3.82 4.32
C ILE A 23 5.20 -3.11 3.85
N SER A 24 5.95 -3.70 2.92
CA SER A 24 7.09 -3.04 2.30
C SER A 24 6.64 -1.67 1.80
N GLU A 25 7.36 -0.62 2.17
CA GLU A 25 7.03 0.75 1.75
C GLU A 25 6.85 0.84 0.22
N GLY A 26 7.69 0.13 -0.53
CA GLY A 26 7.58 0.05 -1.99
C GLY A 26 6.30 -0.65 -2.46
N ALA A 27 5.89 -1.73 -1.79
CA ALA A 27 4.65 -2.43 -2.10
C ALA A 27 3.43 -1.52 -1.83
N TYR A 28 3.42 -0.79 -0.72
CA TYR A 28 2.36 0.17 -0.41
C TYR A 28 2.26 1.27 -1.47
N ARG A 29 3.37 1.88 -1.86
CA ARG A 29 3.37 2.92 -2.91
C ARG A 29 2.87 2.41 -4.24
N ASN A 30 3.24 1.18 -4.63
CA ASN A 30 2.75 0.57 -5.87
C ASN A 30 1.25 0.31 -5.80
N ALA A 31 0.75 -0.26 -4.70
CA ALA A 31 -0.67 -0.53 -4.52
C ALA A 31 -1.52 0.76 -4.57
N VAL A 32 -1.05 1.85 -3.96
CA VAL A 32 -1.73 3.16 -4.02
C VAL A 32 -1.68 3.74 -5.43
N SER A 33 -0.54 3.63 -6.12
CA SER A 33 -0.36 4.11 -7.50
C SER A 33 -1.35 3.42 -8.46
N ASP A 34 -1.39 2.09 -8.44
CA ASP A 34 -2.27 1.28 -9.28
C ASP A 34 -3.75 1.50 -8.89
N GLY A 35 -4.04 1.55 -7.58
CA GLY A 35 -5.40 1.74 -7.10
C GLY A 35 -5.98 3.10 -7.44
N VAL A 36 -5.19 4.17 -7.44
CA VAL A 36 -5.64 5.51 -7.87
C VAL A 36 -5.92 5.52 -9.38
N GLU A 37 -5.07 4.87 -10.18
CA GLU A 37 -5.27 4.79 -11.63
C GLU A 37 -6.61 4.10 -11.95
N ASP A 38 -6.89 2.97 -11.31
CA ASP A 38 -8.16 2.24 -11.46
C ASP A 38 -9.37 3.09 -11.08
N GLU A 39 -9.31 3.77 -9.94
CA GLU A 39 -10.42 4.59 -9.42
C GLU A 39 -10.71 5.79 -10.32
N LEU A 40 -9.67 6.50 -10.77
CA LEU A 40 -9.83 7.64 -11.68
C LEU A 40 -10.34 7.20 -13.05
N LYS A 41 -9.84 6.07 -13.58
CA LYS A 41 -10.35 5.47 -14.81
C LYS A 41 -11.84 5.11 -14.67
N GLY A 42 -12.25 4.56 -13.52
CA GLY A 42 -13.66 4.30 -13.20
C GLY A 42 -14.54 5.55 -13.17
N GLN A 43 -13.96 6.73 -12.92
CA GLN A 43 -14.63 8.03 -13.00
C GLN A 43 -14.53 8.69 -14.39
N GLY A 44 -13.92 8.04 -15.38
CA GLY A 44 -13.70 8.61 -16.72
C GLY A 44 -12.55 9.62 -16.80
N ILE A 45 -11.67 9.64 -15.81
CA ILE A 45 -10.47 10.50 -15.77
C ILE A 45 -9.26 9.63 -16.15
N GLU A 46 -8.75 9.82 -17.36
CA GLU A 46 -7.55 9.10 -17.84
C GLU A 46 -6.26 9.85 -17.49
N LEU A 47 -5.26 9.13 -17.01
CA LEU A 47 -3.92 9.64 -16.72
C LEU A 47 -2.99 9.48 -17.94
N GLN A 48 -1.97 10.33 -18.03
CA GLN A 48 -0.90 10.18 -19.04
C GLN A 48 0.01 9.00 -18.71
N ASP A 49 0.40 8.92 -17.44
CA ASP A 49 1.31 7.94 -16.88
C ASP A 49 0.83 7.52 -15.49
N ARG A 50 1.40 6.43 -14.98
CA ARG A 50 1.13 5.92 -13.64
C ARG A 50 1.51 6.97 -12.57
N PRO A 51 0.71 7.16 -11.49
CA PRO A 51 1.04 8.13 -10.45
C PRO A 51 2.40 7.88 -9.78
N LEU A 52 3.22 8.92 -9.67
CA LEU A 52 4.50 8.86 -8.95
C LEU A 52 4.24 9.06 -7.45
N CYS A 53 4.50 8.03 -6.65
CA CYS A 53 4.19 8.02 -5.21
C CYS A 53 5.45 8.07 -4.34
N THR A 54 5.41 8.90 -3.29
CA THR A 54 6.40 8.96 -2.22
C THR A 54 5.72 8.78 -0.87
N THR A 55 6.37 8.05 0.04
CA THR A 55 5.97 8.02 1.45
C THR A 55 6.64 9.18 2.17
N GLN A 56 5.92 9.76 3.12
CA GLN A 56 6.45 10.79 4.00
C GLN A 56 6.66 10.17 5.38
N GLN A 57 7.86 10.31 5.92
CA GLN A 57 8.12 9.97 7.31
C GLN A 57 7.56 11.07 8.20
N GLY A 58 6.61 10.71 9.07
CA GLY A 58 6.00 11.66 10.01
C GLY A 58 4.62 11.21 10.49
N GLY A 59 4.52 10.86 11.78
CA GLY A 59 3.24 10.47 12.41
C GLY A 59 3.32 9.43 13.52
N GLY A 60 4.49 9.19 14.13
CA GLY A 60 4.71 8.07 15.05
C GLY A 60 4.88 6.75 14.29
N ASP A 61 5.36 5.72 14.98
CA ASP A 61 5.81 4.46 14.37
C ASP A 61 4.71 3.65 13.63
N SER A 62 3.44 4.08 13.74
CA SER A 62 2.27 3.37 13.21
C SER A 62 1.50 4.11 12.12
N VAL A 63 1.92 5.32 11.73
CA VAL A 63 1.24 6.13 10.70
C VAL A 63 2.14 6.28 9.48
N VAL A 64 1.65 5.85 8.32
CA VAL A 64 2.33 6.00 7.04
C VAL A 64 1.54 6.97 6.18
N ARG A 65 2.20 8.03 5.70
CA ARG A 65 1.60 8.99 4.77
C ARG A 65 2.17 8.76 3.39
N VAL A 66 1.32 8.85 2.37
CA VAL A 66 1.72 8.77 0.96
C VAL A 66 1.22 9.99 0.22
N ARG A 67 2.05 10.49 -0.69
CA ARG A 67 1.66 11.50 -1.66
C ARG A 67 1.96 10.98 -3.04
N CYS A 68 0.99 11.06 -3.94
CA CYS A 68 1.21 10.75 -5.35
C CYS A 68 0.89 11.96 -6.23
N THR A 69 1.60 12.07 -7.35
CA THR A 69 1.35 13.08 -8.37
C THR A 69 1.28 12.45 -9.75
N ALA A 70 0.38 12.94 -10.59
CA ALA A 70 0.25 12.55 -11.99
C ALA A 70 -0.30 13.73 -12.81
N LEU A 71 -0.46 13.51 -14.11
CA LEU A 71 -1.19 14.40 -15.02
C LEU A 71 -2.32 13.62 -15.70
N THR A 72 -3.48 14.26 -15.87
CA THR A 72 -4.53 13.74 -16.76
C THR A 72 -4.08 13.84 -18.21
N ARG A 73 -4.72 13.12 -19.14
CA ARG A 73 -4.48 13.27 -20.59
C ARG A 73 -4.71 14.69 -21.12
N THR A 74 -5.48 15.50 -20.40
CA THR A 74 -5.72 16.94 -20.66
C THR A 74 -4.70 17.86 -19.98
N SER A 75 -3.65 17.30 -19.39
CA SER A 75 -2.57 17.99 -18.66
C SER A 75 -3.03 18.69 -17.38
N GLU A 76 -4.10 18.21 -16.77
CA GLU A 76 -4.55 18.70 -15.47
C GLU A 76 -3.76 18.00 -14.35
N PRO A 77 -3.28 18.75 -13.33
CA PRO A 77 -2.50 18.16 -12.26
C PRO A 77 -3.38 17.30 -11.37
N VAL A 78 -2.93 16.07 -11.11
CA VAL A 78 -3.53 15.15 -10.15
C VAL A 78 -2.65 15.06 -8.92
N THR A 79 -3.24 15.23 -7.75
CA THR A 79 -2.56 15.02 -6.46
C THR A 79 -3.36 14.04 -5.62
N VAL A 80 -2.67 13.10 -5.01
CA VAL A 80 -3.21 12.12 -4.07
C VAL A 80 -2.57 12.36 -2.71
N HIS A 81 -3.39 12.41 -1.68
CA HIS A 81 -2.96 12.35 -0.29
C HIS A 81 -3.57 11.12 0.36
N GLY A 82 -2.72 10.20 0.82
CA GLY A 82 -3.13 9.00 1.53
C GLY A 82 -2.52 8.94 2.93
N VAL A 83 -3.28 8.38 3.87
CA VAL A 83 -2.81 8.08 5.23
C VAL A 83 -3.25 6.67 5.58
N ALA A 84 -2.31 5.84 6.02
CA ALA A 84 -2.57 4.56 6.64
C ALA A 84 -2.23 4.65 8.13
N TYR A 85 -3.23 4.44 8.98
CA TYR A 85 -3.08 4.30 10.42
C TYR A 85 -2.96 2.82 10.77
N GLU A 86 -2.27 2.51 11.88
CA GLU A 86 -2.09 1.13 12.34
C GLU A 86 -1.43 0.26 11.25
N ALA A 87 -0.46 0.84 10.52
CA ALA A 87 0.15 0.27 9.32
C ALA A 87 0.89 -1.07 9.54
N HIS A 88 1.21 -1.39 10.80
CA HIS A 88 1.84 -2.65 11.20
C HIS A 88 0.83 -3.75 11.56
N THR A 89 -0.46 -3.46 11.50
CA THR A 89 -1.51 -4.44 11.78
C THR A 89 -1.98 -5.12 10.51
N VAL A 90 -2.65 -6.27 10.65
CA VAL A 90 -3.26 -7.00 9.53
C VAL A 90 -4.43 -6.26 8.87
N ARG A 91 -4.91 -5.17 9.49
CA ARG A 91 -6.05 -4.35 9.00
C ARG A 91 -5.76 -2.87 9.26
N PRO A 92 -4.84 -2.27 8.50
CA PRO A 92 -4.61 -0.83 8.60
C PRO A 92 -5.89 -0.06 8.23
N ARG A 93 -6.08 1.10 8.86
CA ARG A 93 -7.16 2.02 8.52
C ARG A 93 -6.61 3.06 7.56
N GLU A 94 -7.14 3.08 6.34
CA GLU A 94 -6.65 3.95 5.28
C GLU A 94 -7.63 5.08 4.99
N SER A 95 -7.12 6.20 4.48
CA SER A 95 -7.91 7.33 3.99
C SER A 95 -7.15 8.01 2.86
N TYR A 96 -7.81 8.18 1.72
CA TYR A 96 -7.26 8.76 0.50
C TYR A 96 -8.14 9.92 0.02
N VAL A 97 -7.48 10.98 -0.42
CA VAL A 97 -8.10 12.13 -1.09
C VAL A 97 -7.38 12.35 -2.41
N VAL A 98 -8.12 12.40 -3.50
CA VAL A 98 -7.61 12.68 -4.84
C VAL A 98 -8.21 13.99 -5.33
N THR A 99 -7.33 14.86 -5.81
CA THR A 99 -7.70 16.13 -6.42
C THR A 99 -7.22 16.20 -7.85
N VAL A 100 -8.05 16.76 -8.74
CA VAL A 100 -7.70 17.11 -10.13
C VAL A 100 -7.86 18.62 -10.27
N ALA A 101 -6.82 19.30 -10.77
CA ALA A 101 -6.77 20.76 -10.85
C ALA A 101 -7.14 21.46 -9.52
N GLY A 102 -6.76 20.85 -8.39
CA GLY A 102 -7.05 21.34 -7.03
C GLY A 102 -8.47 21.08 -6.52
N ARG A 103 -9.34 20.44 -7.30
CA ARG A 103 -10.71 20.06 -6.88
C ARG A 103 -10.73 18.60 -6.45
N GLU A 104 -11.33 18.31 -5.29
CA GLU A 104 -11.55 16.93 -4.86
C GLU A 104 -12.50 16.21 -5.81
N VAL A 105 -12.06 15.05 -6.32
CA VAL A 105 -12.86 14.18 -7.21
C VAL A 105 -13.13 12.82 -6.56
N LEU A 106 -12.30 12.44 -5.58
CA LEU A 106 -12.41 11.18 -4.88
C LEU A 106 -11.97 11.32 -3.43
N ARG A 107 -12.75 10.71 -2.53
CA ARG A 107 -12.37 10.44 -1.14
C ARG A 107 -12.83 9.05 -0.77
N LYS A 108 -11.91 8.21 -0.30
CA LYS A 108 -12.18 6.82 0.05
C LYS A 108 -11.27 6.32 1.17
N ASP A 109 -11.75 5.33 1.90
CA ASP A 109 -11.01 4.65 2.98
C ASP A 109 -10.38 3.32 2.54
N CYS A 110 -10.35 3.07 1.23
CA CYS A 110 -9.74 1.93 0.57
C CYS A 110 -9.58 2.28 -0.94
N LEU A 111 -8.70 1.57 -1.66
CA LEU A 111 -8.53 1.73 -3.11
C LEU A 111 -8.63 0.37 -3.82
N SER A 112 -9.20 0.39 -5.03
CA SER A 112 -9.28 -0.76 -5.96
C SER A 112 -9.73 -2.05 -5.25
N GLN A 113 -9.08 -3.19 -5.51
CA GLN A 113 -9.46 -4.51 -4.97
C GLN A 113 -9.27 -4.66 -3.45
N GLY A 114 -8.56 -3.73 -2.79
CA GLY A 114 -8.51 -3.67 -1.32
C GLY A 114 -9.87 -3.33 -0.69
N CYS A 115 -10.80 -2.80 -1.50
CA CYS A 115 -12.17 -2.52 -1.10
C CYS A 115 -13.08 -3.78 -1.21
N GLY A 116 -13.00 -4.74 -0.28
CA GLY A 116 -14.04 -5.77 -0.16
C GLY A 116 -13.85 -6.75 1.00
N ARG A 117 -14.89 -7.32 1.63
CA ARG A 117 -16.24 -6.84 1.96
C ARG A 117 -16.18 -6.44 3.44
N ARG A 118 -16.75 -5.30 3.85
CA ARG A 118 -17.17 -5.17 5.25
C ARG A 118 -18.28 -6.17 5.56
#